data_AF-A0A6P6MZD0-F1
#
_entry.id   AF-A0A6P6MZD0-F1
#
_cell.length_a   1.000
_cell.length_b   1.000
_cell.length_c   1.000
_cell.angle_alpha   90.00
_cell.angle_beta   90.00
_cell.angle_gamma   90.00
#
_symmetry.space_group_name_H-M   'P 1'
#
loop_
_entity.id
_entity.type
_entity.pdbx_description
1 polymer ?
#
loop_
_entity_poly.entity_id
_entity_poly.type
_entity_poly.pdbx_seq_one_letter_code
_entity_poly.pdbx_strand_id
1 'polypeptide(L)'
;MSVRRLAAAALLTLTVLTSVRAQVTPPSDLRFTILNENTVQMTWKQPLSRIEGLRVVVTSDTEEPVKEFTLPPTATKTSIRDLTPDVEYVVTIISYLGSEESIPISGQITIQSSGFEGGTRKPQVSDAVKCSASAIADLVFLVDGSWSVGRENFKFISSFIAAMADAFDLGEDKTRVGVVQLQHGHQN
;
A
#
# COMPACT_ATOMS: atom_id res chain seq x y z
N MET A 1 -0.84 -74.42 -16.59
CA MET A 1 0.26 -73.66 -17.24
C MET A 1 -0.21 -72.25 -17.53
N SER A 2 0.66 -71.31 -17.21
CA SER A 2 0.46 -69.87 -17.13
C SER A 2 0.26 -69.20 -18.50
N VAL A 3 -0.59 -68.16 -18.58
CA VAL A 3 -0.34 -67.04 -19.49
C VAL A 3 -0.66 -65.73 -18.78
N ARG A 4 0.40 -64.97 -18.50
CA ARG A 4 0.36 -63.66 -17.84
C ARG A 4 0.03 -62.58 -18.87
N ARG A 5 -0.84 -61.65 -18.48
CA ARG A 5 -1.08 -60.39 -19.22
C ARG A 5 0.11 -59.47 -19.08
N LEU A 6 0.49 -58.78 -20.16
CA LEU A 6 1.30 -57.56 -20.09
C LEU A 6 0.70 -56.54 -21.05
N ALA A 7 0.02 -55.55 -20.47
CA ALA A 7 -0.29 -54.29 -21.13
C ALA A 7 0.96 -53.40 -21.04
N ALA A 8 1.43 -52.88 -22.18
CA ALA A 8 2.49 -51.89 -22.20
C ALA A 8 1.87 -50.50 -21.95
N ALA A 9 2.21 -49.87 -20.83
CA ALA A 9 1.94 -48.47 -20.58
C ALA A 9 3.22 -47.67 -20.88
N ALA A 10 3.20 -46.85 -21.93
CA ALA A 10 4.27 -45.91 -22.21
C ALA A 10 4.06 -44.65 -21.36
N LEU A 11 4.91 -44.41 -20.36
CA LEU A 11 4.99 -43.12 -19.69
C LEU A 11 5.83 -42.15 -20.54
N LEU A 12 5.16 -41.16 -21.13
CA LEU A 12 5.79 -39.96 -21.69
C LEU A 12 6.00 -38.96 -20.55
N THR A 13 7.21 -38.92 -19.98
CA THR A 13 7.59 -37.85 -19.04
C THR A 13 7.87 -36.57 -19.81
N LEU A 14 6.93 -35.63 -19.80
CA LEU A 14 7.14 -34.29 -20.33
C LEU A 14 7.96 -33.48 -19.32
N THR A 15 9.28 -33.50 -19.45
CA THR A 15 10.15 -32.59 -18.71
C THR A 15 9.98 -31.18 -19.26
N VAL A 16 9.16 -30.37 -18.59
CA VAL A 16 9.11 -28.92 -18.82
C VAL A 16 10.42 -28.35 -18.27
N LEU A 17 11.43 -28.16 -19.13
CA LEU A 17 12.56 -27.32 -18.79
C LEU A 17 12.04 -25.88 -18.70
N THR A 18 11.81 -25.38 -17.48
CA THR A 18 11.68 -23.95 -17.26
C THR A 18 13.03 -23.33 -17.62
N SER A 19 13.14 -22.82 -18.84
CA SER A 19 14.28 -21.98 -19.24
C SER A 19 14.39 -20.85 -18.24
N VAL A 20 15.50 -20.76 -17.51
CA VAL A 20 15.88 -19.54 -16.78
C VAL A 20 16.26 -18.52 -17.84
N ARG A 21 15.25 -17.96 -18.54
CA ARG A 21 15.43 -16.72 -19.27
C ARG A 21 15.63 -15.66 -18.20
N ALA A 22 16.68 -14.86 -18.33
CA ALA A 22 16.92 -13.72 -17.44
C ALA A 22 15.77 -12.74 -17.63
N GLN A 23 14.68 -12.92 -16.89
CA GLN A 23 13.54 -12.01 -16.97
C GLN A 23 13.98 -10.65 -16.41
N VAL A 24 13.71 -9.59 -17.16
CA VAL A 24 13.97 -8.22 -16.71
C VAL A 24 13.22 -8.00 -15.40
N THR A 25 13.97 -7.72 -14.33
CA THR A 25 13.38 -7.49 -13.02
C THR A 25 12.72 -6.10 -12.99
N PRO A 26 11.58 -5.93 -12.32
CA PRO A 26 11.01 -4.62 -12.15
C PRO A 26 11.82 -3.80 -11.13
N PRO A 27 11.57 -2.48 -11.03
CA PRO A 27 12.01 -1.68 -9.89
C PRO A 27 11.41 -2.22 -8.59
N SER A 28 11.77 -1.67 -7.43
CA SER A 28 11.10 -2.04 -6.17
C SER A 28 10.98 -0.85 -5.23
N ASP A 29 10.26 -1.01 -4.12
CA ASP A 29 10.15 0.03 -3.07
C ASP A 29 9.64 1.37 -3.64
N LEU A 30 8.58 1.29 -4.45
CA LEU A 30 7.96 2.44 -5.10
C LEU A 30 7.32 3.36 -4.05
N ARG A 31 7.68 4.65 -4.07
CA ARG A 31 7.25 5.65 -3.08
C ARG A 31 6.89 6.96 -3.76
N PHE A 32 5.88 7.62 -3.21
CA PHE A 32 5.38 8.90 -3.70
C PHE A 32 5.44 9.97 -2.62
N THR A 33 5.81 11.18 -3.01
CA THR A 33 5.84 12.38 -2.17
C THR A 33 5.14 13.50 -2.93
N ILE A 34 4.05 14.04 -2.38
CA ILE A 34 3.37 15.20 -2.96
C ILE A 34 4.28 16.43 -2.78
N LEU A 35 4.64 17.08 -3.88
CA LEU A 35 5.47 18.29 -3.85
C LEU A 35 4.62 19.56 -3.81
N ASN A 36 3.49 19.57 -4.50
CA ASN A 36 2.50 20.65 -4.53
C ASN A 36 1.16 20.13 -5.11
N GLU A 37 0.21 21.04 -5.35
CA GLU A 37 -1.15 20.76 -5.83
C GLU A 37 -1.26 20.06 -7.20
N ASN A 38 -0.19 20.05 -8.00
CA ASN A 38 -0.21 19.42 -9.34
C ASN A 38 1.01 18.53 -9.62
N THR A 39 1.89 18.33 -8.65
CA THR A 39 3.17 17.65 -8.84
C THR A 39 3.44 16.63 -7.74
N VAL A 40 3.73 15.39 -8.15
CA VAL A 40 4.14 14.30 -7.27
C VAL A 40 5.54 13.84 -7.65
N GLN A 41 6.42 13.71 -6.66
CA GLN A 41 7.69 13.03 -6.81
C GLN A 41 7.51 11.54 -6.61
N MET A 42 8.08 10.75 -7.51
CA MET A 42 8.09 9.30 -7.45
C MET A 42 9.53 8.83 -7.28
N THR A 43 9.76 7.84 -6.41
CA THR A 43 11.09 7.26 -6.12
C THR A 43 11.01 5.74 -6.03
N TRP A 44 12.09 5.05 -6.38
CA TRP A 44 12.17 3.59 -6.38
C TRP A 44 13.61 3.09 -6.18
N LYS A 45 13.74 1.82 -5.83
CA LYS A 45 14.99 1.05 -5.88
C LYS A 45 15.21 0.48 -7.28
N GLN A 46 16.45 0.55 -7.73
CA GLN A 46 16.86 0.09 -9.05
C GLN A 46 16.63 -1.43 -9.22
N PRO A 47 16.23 -1.89 -10.42
CA PRO A 47 16.17 -3.31 -10.74
C PRO A 47 17.51 -4.03 -10.55
N LEU A 48 17.48 -5.33 -10.27
CA LEU A 48 18.68 -6.17 -10.17
C LEU A 48 19.24 -6.54 -11.53
N SER A 49 18.38 -6.62 -12.55
CA SER A 49 18.77 -6.84 -13.94
C SER A 49 19.35 -5.58 -14.57
N ARG A 50 20.27 -5.77 -15.53
CA ARG A 50 20.68 -4.67 -16.43
C ARG A 50 19.49 -4.27 -17.30
N ILE A 51 19.22 -2.98 -17.39
CA ILE A 51 18.11 -2.40 -18.17
C ILE A 51 18.63 -1.30 -19.09
N GLU A 52 17.91 -1.03 -20.17
CA GLU A 52 18.17 0.10 -21.06
C GLU A 52 17.42 1.35 -20.63
N GLY A 53 16.27 1.18 -19.96
CA GLY A 53 15.51 2.29 -19.42
C GLY A 53 14.31 1.84 -18.62
N LEU A 54 13.54 2.83 -18.16
CA LEU A 54 12.26 2.65 -17.51
C LEU A 54 11.19 3.41 -18.28
N ARG A 55 9.97 2.88 -18.30
CA ARG A 55 8.79 3.54 -18.85
C ARG A 55 7.80 3.78 -17.74
N VAL A 56 7.32 5.01 -17.64
CA VAL A 56 6.32 5.43 -16.66
C VAL A 56 5.06 5.79 -17.42
N VAL A 57 3.94 5.18 -17.01
CA VAL A 57 2.61 5.39 -17.57
C VAL A 57 1.70 5.87 -16.45
N VAL A 58 0.93 6.92 -16.69
CA VAL A 58 -0.04 7.47 -15.74
C VAL A 58 -1.40 7.41 -16.40
N THR A 59 -2.35 6.74 -15.75
CA THR A 59 -3.76 6.67 -16.16
C THR A 59 -4.62 7.29 -15.06
N SER A 60 -5.78 7.84 -15.43
CA SER A 60 -6.81 8.25 -14.47
C SER A 60 -7.93 7.18 -14.44
N ASP A 61 -9.15 7.61 -14.17
CA ASP A 61 -10.40 6.86 -14.37
C ASP A 61 -10.64 6.41 -15.82
N THR A 62 -10.12 7.16 -16.79
CA THR A 62 -10.05 6.73 -18.17
C THR A 62 -8.91 5.72 -18.29
N GLU A 63 -9.17 4.50 -18.76
CA GLU A 63 -8.14 3.47 -18.96
C GLU A 63 -7.04 3.89 -19.97
N GLU A 64 -7.19 5.04 -20.60
CA GLU A 64 -6.20 5.66 -21.49
C GLU A 64 -5.08 6.37 -20.71
N PRO A 65 -3.82 6.24 -21.15
CA PRO A 65 -2.70 6.99 -20.57
C PRO A 65 -2.87 8.50 -20.73
N VAL A 66 -2.96 9.21 -19.60
CA VAL A 66 -2.91 10.67 -19.59
C VAL A 66 -1.47 11.18 -19.74
N LYS A 67 -0.48 10.37 -19.34
CA LYS A 67 0.96 10.65 -19.52
C LYS A 67 1.75 9.37 -19.72
N GLU A 68 2.74 9.43 -20.60
CA GLU A 68 3.71 8.37 -20.82
C GLU A 68 5.09 8.97 -21.13
N PHE A 69 6.12 8.50 -20.44
CA PHE A 69 7.49 8.95 -20.68
C PHE A 69 8.52 7.88 -20.30
N THR A 70 9.72 7.98 -20.87
CA THR A 70 10.85 7.10 -20.58
C THR A 70 11.93 7.79 -19.75
N LEU A 71 12.67 6.99 -18.99
CA LEU A 71 13.72 7.41 -18.10
C LEU A 71 15.00 6.61 -18.35
N PRO A 72 16.18 7.19 -18.08
CA PRO A 72 17.45 6.48 -18.21
C PRO A 72 17.54 5.33 -17.18
N PRO A 73 18.37 4.31 -17.44
CA PRO A 73 18.43 3.09 -16.63
C PRO A 73 18.97 3.30 -15.21
N THR A 74 19.63 4.43 -14.97
CA THR A 74 20.18 4.84 -13.66
C THR A 74 19.21 5.72 -12.87
N ALA A 75 18.05 6.09 -13.43
CA ALA A 75 17.08 6.88 -12.71
C ALA A 75 16.50 6.09 -11.54
N THR A 76 16.42 6.74 -10.39
CA THR A 76 15.78 6.24 -9.15
C THR A 76 14.70 7.18 -8.63
N LYS A 77 14.46 8.29 -9.35
CA LYS A 77 13.46 9.31 -9.02
C LYS A 77 13.00 10.07 -10.27
N THR A 78 11.76 10.54 -10.25
CA THR A 78 11.20 11.48 -11.23
C THR A 78 10.10 12.35 -10.61
N SER A 79 9.67 13.39 -11.32
CA SER A 79 8.52 14.21 -10.96
C SER A 79 7.44 14.12 -12.03
N ILE A 80 6.23 13.79 -11.61
CA ILE A 80 5.01 13.78 -12.44
C ILE A 80 4.31 15.10 -12.18
N ARG A 81 4.31 16.00 -13.17
CA ARG A 81 3.74 17.35 -13.09
C ARG A 81 2.34 17.40 -13.67
N ASP A 82 1.72 18.57 -13.70
CA ASP A 82 0.42 18.90 -14.34
C ASP A 82 -0.67 17.84 -14.07
N LEU A 83 -0.74 17.37 -12.83
CA LEU A 83 -1.80 16.51 -12.34
C LEU A 83 -2.97 17.36 -11.85
N THR A 84 -4.19 16.87 -12.03
CA THR A 84 -5.39 17.54 -11.53
C THR A 84 -5.62 17.12 -10.08
N PRO A 85 -5.83 18.07 -9.15
CA PRO A 85 -6.27 17.76 -7.80
C PRO A 85 -7.58 16.95 -7.79
N ASP A 86 -7.78 16.16 -6.75
CA ASP A 86 -8.97 15.35 -6.46
C ASP A 86 -9.28 14.29 -7.52
N VAL A 87 -8.32 14.00 -8.41
CA VAL A 87 -8.36 12.89 -9.37
C VAL A 87 -7.49 11.75 -8.85
N GLU A 88 -8.03 10.53 -8.92
CA GLU A 88 -7.28 9.31 -8.66
C GLU A 88 -6.49 8.89 -9.89
N TYR A 89 -5.17 8.75 -9.72
CA TYR A 89 -4.27 8.28 -10.77
C TYR A 89 -3.63 6.95 -10.40
N VAL A 90 -3.47 6.09 -11.39
CA VAL A 90 -2.61 4.91 -11.30
C VAL A 90 -1.31 5.20 -12.04
N VAL A 91 -0.21 5.19 -11.31
CA VAL A 91 1.13 5.35 -11.87
C VAL A 91 1.78 3.98 -11.98
N THR A 92 2.13 3.58 -13.20
CA THR A 92 2.77 2.31 -13.51
C THR A 92 4.19 2.54 -14.00
N ILE A 93 5.15 1.75 -13.48
CA ILE A 93 6.54 1.74 -13.93
C ILE A 93 6.95 0.35 -14.43
N ILE A 94 7.61 0.33 -15.58
CA ILE A 94 8.07 -0.87 -16.27
C ILE A 94 9.54 -0.70 -16.60
N SER A 95 10.36 -1.71 -16.33
CA SER A 95 11.75 -1.76 -16.78
C SER A 95 11.83 -2.51 -18.10
N TYR A 96 12.70 -2.07 -19.01
CA TYR A 96 12.87 -2.73 -20.31
C TYR A 96 14.34 -2.90 -20.71
N LEU A 97 14.59 -3.95 -21.50
CA LEU A 97 15.87 -4.27 -22.12
C LEU A 97 15.60 -4.78 -23.55
N GLY A 98 15.89 -3.97 -24.56
CA GLY A 98 15.47 -4.28 -25.93
C GLY A 98 13.95 -4.41 -26.03
N SER A 99 13.48 -5.59 -26.44
CA SER A 99 12.04 -5.92 -26.52
C SER A 99 11.49 -6.65 -25.29
N GLU A 100 12.34 -6.94 -24.28
CA GLU A 100 11.90 -7.59 -23.05
C GLU A 100 11.50 -6.54 -22.02
N GLU A 101 10.36 -6.76 -21.37
CA GLU A 101 9.82 -5.89 -20.33
C GLU A 101 9.66 -6.67 -19.03
N SER A 102 9.83 -5.97 -17.92
CA SER A 102 9.49 -6.51 -16.61
C SER A 102 7.97 -6.59 -16.44
N ILE A 103 7.54 -7.33 -15.43
CA ILE A 103 6.20 -7.10 -14.87
C ILE A 103 6.05 -5.63 -14.44
N PRO A 104 4.87 -5.01 -14.62
CA PRO A 104 4.64 -3.64 -14.17
C PRO A 104 4.54 -3.57 -12.64
N ILE A 105 4.97 -2.44 -12.08
CA ILE A 105 4.64 -2.08 -10.70
C ILE A 105 3.83 -0.81 -10.72
N SER A 106 2.72 -0.81 -10.00
CA SER A 106 1.79 0.31 -9.96
C SER A 106 1.60 0.85 -8.55
N GLY A 107 1.25 2.12 -8.44
CA GLY A 107 0.79 2.73 -7.20
C GLY A 107 -0.29 3.78 -7.49
N GLN A 108 -1.17 3.98 -6.52
CA GLN A 108 -2.26 4.95 -6.62
C GLN A 108 -1.87 6.26 -5.95
N ILE A 109 -2.21 7.39 -6.57
CA ILE A 109 -1.99 8.72 -6.02
C ILE A 109 -3.23 9.59 -6.22
N THR A 110 -3.50 10.44 -5.23
CA THR A 110 -4.52 11.50 -5.29
C THR A 110 -3.92 12.74 -4.62
N ILE A 111 -3.96 13.87 -5.30
CA ILE A 111 -3.51 15.15 -4.72
C ILE A 111 -4.75 15.87 -4.23
N GLN A 112 -4.80 16.30 -2.98
CA GLN A 112 -5.96 17.05 -2.49
C GLN A 112 -5.84 18.51 -2.93
N SER A 113 -6.91 19.05 -3.52
CA SER A 113 -7.05 20.50 -3.65
C SER A 113 -7.20 21.03 -2.23
N SER A 114 -6.18 21.69 -1.69
CA SER A 114 -6.38 22.42 -0.44
C SER A 114 -7.44 23.46 -0.74
N GLY A 115 -8.68 23.24 -0.26
CA GLY A 115 -9.77 24.19 -0.35
C GLY A 115 -9.40 25.45 0.41
N PHE A 116 -8.62 26.32 -0.23
CA PHE A 116 -8.26 27.62 0.30
C PHE A 116 -9.29 28.62 -0.22
N GLU A 117 -10.49 28.57 0.35
CA GLU A 117 -11.34 29.74 0.37
C GLU A 117 -10.57 30.83 1.12
N GLY A 118 -10.06 31.79 0.35
CA GLY A 118 -9.40 32.99 0.85
C GLY A 118 -10.36 33.84 1.67
N GLY A 119 -10.48 33.51 2.95
CA GLY A 119 -10.99 34.38 4.00
C GLY A 119 -9.84 34.77 4.92
N THR A 120 -9.43 36.03 4.88
CA THR A 120 -8.42 36.60 5.76
C THR A 120 -8.83 36.51 7.23
N ARG A 121 -8.30 35.54 7.98
CA ARG A 121 -8.17 35.67 9.44
C ARG A 121 -6.76 35.29 9.90
N LYS A 122 -6.12 36.30 10.49
CA LYS A 122 -4.85 36.34 11.20
C LYS A 122 -4.59 35.05 12.01
N PRO A 123 -3.37 34.48 12.04
CA PRO A 123 -3.08 33.29 12.83
C PRO A 123 -3.18 33.65 14.32
N GLN A 124 -4.28 33.26 14.95
CA GLN A 124 -4.36 33.17 16.41
C GLN A 124 -3.91 31.77 16.79
N VAL A 125 -2.77 31.73 17.46
CA VAL A 125 -2.22 30.54 18.11
C VAL A 125 -3.16 30.12 19.24
N SER A 126 -4.02 29.13 18.98
CA SER A 126 -4.50 28.11 19.91
C SER A 126 -5.65 27.36 19.24
N ASP A 127 -5.34 26.17 18.76
CA ASP A 127 -6.11 24.93 18.96
C ASP A 127 -5.79 24.00 17.81
N ALA A 128 -5.25 22.83 18.16
CA ALA A 128 -5.09 21.74 17.22
C ALA A 128 -6.45 21.52 16.56
N VAL A 129 -6.53 21.66 15.23
CA VAL A 129 -7.66 21.16 14.47
C VAL A 129 -7.59 19.63 14.61
N LYS A 130 -8.19 19.15 15.69
CA LYS A 130 -8.43 17.74 15.94
C LYS A 130 -9.59 17.38 15.04
N CYS A 131 -9.32 16.65 13.97
CA CYS A 131 -10.35 16.03 13.15
C CYS A 131 -11.02 14.95 14.00
N SER A 132 -12.00 15.33 14.81
CA SER A 132 -12.87 14.38 15.49
C SER A 132 -13.77 13.72 14.45
N ALA A 133 -13.64 12.41 14.27
CA ALA A 133 -14.60 11.65 13.49
C ALA A 133 -15.92 11.57 14.28
N SER A 134 -16.89 12.41 13.91
CA SER A 134 -18.24 12.33 14.46
C SER A 134 -18.98 11.20 13.76
N ALA A 135 -18.92 10.02 14.36
CA ALA A 135 -19.66 8.84 13.93
C ALA A 135 -20.51 8.31 15.09
N ILE A 136 -21.68 7.75 14.77
CA ILE A 136 -22.52 7.02 15.72
C ILE A 136 -22.17 5.55 15.54
N ALA A 137 -21.37 5.00 16.44
CA ALA A 137 -20.90 3.62 16.39
C ALA A 137 -20.53 3.07 17.77
N ASP A 138 -20.67 1.76 17.95
CA ASP A 138 -20.17 1.03 19.12
C ASP A 138 -18.83 0.36 18.77
N LEU A 139 -17.76 0.74 19.45
CA LEU A 139 -16.42 0.17 19.28
C LEU A 139 -16.06 -0.67 20.51
N VAL A 140 -15.79 -1.95 20.33
CA VAL A 140 -15.43 -2.87 21.42
C VAL A 140 -14.06 -3.48 21.17
N PHE A 141 -13.12 -3.28 22.10
CA PHE A 141 -11.78 -3.86 22.07
C PHE A 141 -11.73 -5.12 22.93
N LEU A 142 -11.47 -6.27 22.30
CA LEU A 142 -11.13 -7.49 23.02
C LEU A 142 -9.61 -7.53 23.26
N VAL A 143 -9.19 -7.44 24.52
CA VAL A 143 -7.78 -7.42 24.92
C VAL A 143 -7.42 -8.73 25.62
N ASP A 144 -6.36 -9.41 25.18
CA ASP A 144 -5.85 -10.60 25.86
C ASP A 144 -5.00 -10.21 27.09
N GLY A 145 -5.43 -10.68 28.26
CA GLY A 145 -4.77 -10.46 29.55
C GLY A 145 -3.80 -11.58 29.96
N SER A 146 -3.39 -12.44 29.03
CA SER A 146 -2.53 -13.58 29.31
C SER A 146 -1.14 -13.19 29.86
N TRP A 147 -0.57 -14.05 30.70
CA TRP A 147 0.77 -13.87 31.31
C TRP A 147 1.89 -13.68 30.28
N SER A 148 1.73 -14.23 29.07
CA SER A 148 2.66 -14.07 27.94
C SER A 148 2.70 -12.66 27.34
N VAL A 149 1.67 -11.84 27.55
CA VAL A 149 1.68 -10.44 27.09
C VAL A 149 2.60 -9.59 27.98
N GLY A 150 2.64 -9.85 29.28
CA GLY A 150 3.47 -9.08 30.22
C GLY A 150 2.94 -7.67 30.52
N ARG A 151 3.21 -7.15 31.72
CA ARG A 151 2.68 -5.86 32.21
C ARG A 151 3.18 -4.64 31.42
N GLU A 152 4.37 -4.72 30.82
CA GLU A 152 4.90 -3.63 29.99
C GLU A 152 4.20 -3.55 28.64
N ASN A 153 3.82 -4.68 28.06
CA ASN A 153 3.13 -4.72 26.77
C ASN A 153 1.66 -4.31 26.88
N PHE A 154 1.03 -4.54 28.03
CA PHE A 154 -0.30 -4.03 28.34
C PHE A 154 -0.37 -2.50 28.31
N LYS A 155 0.72 -1.80 28.71
CA LYS A 155 0.77 -0.34 28.62
C LYS A 155 0.71 0.13 27.17
N PHE A 156 1.42 -0.52 26.25
CA PHE A 156 1.36 -0.18 24.83
C PHE A 156 -0.04 -0.37 24.25
N ILE A 157 -0.71 -1.47 24.61
CA ILE A 157 -2.08 -1.75 24.15
C ILE A 157 -3.05 -0.69 24.71
N SER A 158 -2.95 -0.35 25.99
CA SER A 158 -3.80 0.66 26.62
C SER A 158 -3.56 2.06 26.04
N SER A 159 -2.31 2.43 25.75
CA SER A 159 -1.96 3.71 25.12
C SER A 159 -2.47 3.77 23.67
N PHE A 160 -2.39 2.66 22.94
CA PHE A 160 -2.93 2.57 21.59
C PHE A 160 -4.47 2.74 21.58
N ILE A 161 -5.18 2.04 22.45
CA ILE A 161 -6.64 2.15 22.57
C ILE A 161 -7.05 3.59 22.95
N ALA A 162 -6.34 4.20 23.90
CA ALA A 162 -6.60 5.59 24.29
C ALA A 162 -6.36 6.58 23.15
N ALA A 163 -5.25 6.44 22.41
CA ALA A 163 -4.94 7.29 21.26
C ALA A 163 -5.97 7.16 20.13
N MET A 164 -6.51 5.96 19.92
CA MET A 164 -7.53 5.73 18.91
C MET A 164 -8.92 6.21 19.35
N ALA A 165 -9.29 5.98 20.61
CA ALA A 165 -10.53 6.49 21.19
C ALA A 165 -10.56 8.03 21.19
N ASP A 166 -9.40 8.68 21.35
CA ASP A 166 -9.26 10.12 21.27
C ASP A 166 -9.71 10.69 19.91
N ALA A 167 -9.66 9.91 18.83
CA ALA A 167 -10.11 10.34 17.50
C ALA A 167 -11.64 10.47 17.37
N PHE A 168 -12.42 10.01 18.35
CA PHE A 168 -13.88 9.98 18.31
C PHE A 168 -14.52 10.91 19.35
N ASP A 169 -15.71 11.42 19.00
CA ASP A 169 -16.58 12.10 19.95
C ASP A 169 -17.32 11.05 20.81
N LEU A 170 -16.81 10.82 22.02
CA LEU A 170 -17.40 9.85 22.94
C LEU A 170 -18.63 10.42 23.66
N GLY A 171 -19.72 9.65 23.69
CA GLY A 171 -20.96 10.04 24.37
C GLY A 171 -22.05 8.99 24.28
N GLU A 172 -23.05 9.10 25.15
CA GLU A 172 -24.17 8.15 25.21
C GLU A 172 -24.92 8.04 23.86
N ASP A 173 -25.12 9.18 23.18
CA ASP A 173 -25.74 9.29 21.86
C ASP A 173 -24.74 9.39 20.70
N LYS A 174 -23.45 9.09 20.93
CA LYS A 174 -22.38 9.22 19.94
C LYS A 174 -21.55 7.94 19.86
N THR A 175 -20.25 8.04 19.58
CA THR A 175 -19.37 6.87 19.64
C THR A 175 -19.28 6.38 21.09
N ARG A 176 -19.47 5.08 21.31
CA ARG A 176 -19.24 4.45 22.60
C ARG A 176 -18.10 3.46 22.48
N VAL A 177 -17.17 3.50 23.44
CA VAL A 177 -15.99 2.63 23.46
C VAL A 177 -16.05 1.73 24.68
N GLY A 178 -15.99 0.42 24.45
CA GLY A 178 -15.87 -0.61 25.48
C GLY A 178 -14.55 -1.36 25.35
N VAL A 179 -13.98 -1.79 26.48
CA VAL A 179 -12.81 -2.68 26.52
C VAL A 179 -13.19 -3.92 27.31
N VAL A 180 -13.02 -5.09 26.70
CA VAL A 180 -13.30 -6.39 27.30
C VAL A 180 -11.97 -7.13 27.44
N GLN A 181 -11.63 -7.54 28.65
CA GLN A 181 -10.45 -8.35 28.90
C GLN A 181 -10.79 -9.83 28.84
N LEU A 182 -10.07 -10.58 28.01
CA LEU A 182 -10.11 -12.04 28.01
C LEU A 182 -9.05 -12.56 29.01
N GLN A 183 -9.47 -13.42 29.93
CA GLN A 183 -8.57 -14.15 30.82
C GLN A 183 -8.68 -15.64 30.49
N HIS A 184 -7.55 -16.27 30.13
CA HIS A 184 -7.49 -17.73 30.10
C HIS A 184 -7.28 -18.22 31.55
N GLY A 185 -8.29 -18.89 32.10
CA GLY A 185 -8.23 -19.44 33.46
C GLY A 185 -7.19 -20.56 33.54
N HIS A 186 -6.29 -20.45 34.52
CA HIS A 186 -5.45 -21.57 34.93
C HIS A 186 -6.33 -22.54 35.73
N GLN A 187 -6.60 -23.73 35.20
CA GLN A 187 -7.03 -24.84 36.05
C GLN A 187 -5.80 -25.32 36.84
N ASN A 188 -6.01 -25.63 38.12
CA ASN A 188 -5.01 -26.09 39.09
C ASN A 188 -4.13 -27.24 38.55
#